data_AF-A0A7T4DLN9-F1
#
_entry.id   AF-A0A7T4DLN9-F1
#
_cell.length_a   1.000
_cell.length_b   1.000
_cell.length_c   1.000
_cell.angle_alpha   90.00
_cell.angle_beta   90.00
_cell.angle_gamma   90.00
#
_symmetry.space_group_name_H-M   'P 1'
#
loop_
_entity.id
_entity.type
_entity.pdbx_description
1 polymer ?
#
loop_
_entity_poly.entity_id
_entity_poly.type
_entity_poly.pdbx_seq_one_letter_code
_entity_poly.pdbx_strand_id
1 'polypeptide(L)'
;MRIIHGISYVLYILWAIITGSATVVGHLFRVGRPYAHPMIVEVPLRCRTDLEVTLFASSITITPGTLVTAIAAGTATTPPVFFVHCLFEDSEEDALAGLYDMESRLLAMTRGRAPQSSASDVAEVEAAWVDPGPHNPSAEEERRRR
;
A
#
# COMPACT_ATOMS: atom_id res chain seq x y z
N MET A 1 -8.54 23.75 3.68
CA MET A 1 -8.00 23.70 5.06
C MET A 1 -6.86 22.68 5.17
N ARG A 2 -5.70 22.95 4.54
CA ARG A 2 -4.56 22.00 4.48
C ARG A 2 -3.93 21.73 5.86
N ILE A 3 -3.85 22.77 6.70
CA ILE A 3 -3.28 22.70 8.06
C ILE A 3 -4.06 21.71 8.95
N ILE A 4 -5.39 21.71 8.88
CA ILE A 4 -6.23 20.79 9.68
C ILE A 4 -5.98 19.34 9.28
N HIS A 5 -5.86 19.06 7.97
CA HIS A 5 -5.54 17.73 7.49
C HIS A 5 -4.12 17.30 7.89
N GLY A 6 -3.17 18.23 7.91
CA GLY A 6 -1.82 17.99 8.42
C GLY A 6 -1.79 17.60 9.89
N ILE A 7 -2.45 18.38 10.75
CA ILE A 7 -2.53 18.07 12.18
C ILE A 7 -3.24 16.74 12.41
N SER A 8 -4.36 16.50 11.71
CA SER A 8 -5.09 15.23 11.78
C SER A 8 -4.22 14.04 11.37
N TYR A 9 -3.44 14.17 10.30
CA TYR A 9 -2.55 13.11 9.83
C TYR A 9 -1.41 12.83 10.83
N VAL A 10 -0.78 13.87 11.38
CA VAL A 10 0.27 13.71 12.39
C VAL A 10 -0.27 13.02 13.65
N LEU A 11 -1.45 13.43 14.14
CA LEU A 11 -2.09 12.77 15.28
C LEU A 11 -2.43 11.30 14.98
N TYR A 12 -2.89 11.01 13.76
CA TYR A 12 -3.13 9.64 13.31
C TYR A 12 -1.85 8.80 13.31
N ILE A 13 -0.73 9.31 12.77
CA ILE A 13 0.56 8.59 12.77
C ILE A 13 1.07 8.36 14.19
N LEU A 14 0.98 9.38 15.06
CA LEU A 14 1.34 9.22 16.47
C LEU A 14 0.52 8.12 17.15
N TRP A 15 -0.78 8.10 16.89
CA TRP A 15 -1.67 7.04 17.38
C TRP A 15 -1.26 5.67 16.84
N ALA A 16 -1.04 5.55 15.53
CA ALA A 16 -0.62 4.31 14.86
C ALA A 16 0.70 3.77 15.42
N ILE A 17 1.67 4.64 15.73
CA ILE A 17 2.94 4.26 16.36
C ILE A 17 2.70 3.69 17.75
N ILE A 18 1.88 4.34 18.56
CA ILE A 18 1.58 3.90 19.93
C ILE A 18 0.85 2.55 19.91
N THR A 19 -0.20 2.41 19.09
CA THR A 19 -0.97 1.17 19.00
C THR A 19 -0.18 0.04 18.38
N GLY A 20 0.58 0.31 17.31
CA GLY A 20 1.46 -0.67 16.68
C GLY A 20 2.52 -1.18 17.65
N SER A 21 3.13 -0.27 18.43
CA SER A 21 4.11 -0.65 19.47
C SER A 21 3.48 -1.52 20.56
N ALA A 22 2.25 -1.17 20.99
CA ALA A 22 1.50 -1.96 21.97
C ALA A 22 1.16 -3.35 21.42
N THR A 23 0.79 -3.47 20.14
CA THR A 23 0.60 -4.76 19.45
C THR A 23 1.88 -5.58 19.49
N VAL A 24 3.01 -5.02 19.05
CA VAL A 24 4.32 -5.71 19.11
C VAL A 24 4.59 -6.23 20.52
N VAL A 25 4.51 -5.36 21.54
CA VAL A 25 4.73 -5.75 22.94
C VAL A 25 3.77 -6.84 23.40
N GLY A 26 2.48 -6.76 23.05
CA GLY A 26 1.48 -7.77 23.38
C GLY A 26 1.80 -9.14 22.76
N HIS A 27 2.35 -9.16 21.54
CA HIS A 27 2.79 -10.39 20.88
C HIS A 27 4.01 -11.03 21.56
N LEU A 28 4.91 -10.26 22.17
CA LEU A 28 6.03 -10.82 22.96
C LEU A 28 5.56 -11.67 24.15
N PHE A 29 4.42 -11.32 24.77
CA PHE A 29 3.91 -12.05 25.95
C PHE A 29 3.08 -13.30 25.60
N ARG A 30 2.71 -13.50 24.33
CA ARG A 30 1.91 -14.65 23.88
C ARG A 30 2.80 -15.87 23.60
N VAL A 31 3.29 -16.49 24.68
CA VAL A 31 4.06 -17.74 24.59
C VAL A 31 3.18 -18.87 24.04
N GLY A 32 3.64 -19.56 23.00
CA GLY A 32 2.97 -20.74 22.41
C GLY A 32 2.03 -20.46 21.22
N ARG A 33 1.97 -19.23 20.70
CA ARG A 33 1.30 -18.91 19.43
C ARG A 33 2.29 -18.34 18.41
N PRO A 34 1.98 -18.39 17.10
CA PRO A 34 2.77 -17.70 16.08
C PRO A 34 2.91 -16.21 16.44
N TYR A 35 4.15 -15.72 16.40
CA TYR A 35 4.44 -14.33 16.76
C TYR A 35 3.81 -13.33 15.78
N ALA A 36 3.78 -13.68 14.49
CA ALA A 36 3.31 -12.84 13.39
C ALA A 36 2.76 -13.70 12.25
N HIS A 37 1.99 -13.08 11.37
CA HIS A 37 1.52 -13.62 10.09
C HIS A 37 2.13 -12.78 8.96
N PRO A 38 3.43 -12.96 8.66
CA PRO A 38 4.13 -12.14 7.68
C PRO A 38 3.57 -12.32 6.27
N MET A 39 3.33 -11.22 5.57
CA MET A 39 2.97 -11.19 4.15
C MET A 39 3.68 -10.04 3.44
N ILE A 40 3.77 -10.10 2.11
CA ILE A 40 4.17 -8.98 1.26
C ILE A 40 2.99 -8.67 0.36
N VAL A 41 2.54 -7.41 0.37
CA VAL A 41 1.42 -6.94 -0.45
C VAL A 41 1.90 -5.92 -1.47
N GLU A 42 1.34 -5.98 -2.67
CA GLU A 42 1.56 -5.03 -3.75
C GLU A 42 0.60 -3.85 -3.60
N VAL A 43 1.13 -2.63 -3.58
CA VAL A 43 0.37 -1.40 -3.33
C VAL A 43 0.60 -0.41 -4.46
N PRO A 44 -0.23 -0.47 -5.51
CA PRO A 44 -0.24 0.54 -6.56
C PRO A 44 -0.59 1.93 -6.01
N LEU A 45 0.31 2.90 -6.22
CA LEU A 45 0.20 4.19 -5.57
C LEU A 45 -0.72 5.16 -6.33
N ARG A 46 -1.48 5.94 -5.56
CA ARG A 46 -2.23 7.14 -6.01
C ARG A 46 -1.41 8.43 -5.81
N CYS A 47 -0.25 8.33 -5.18
CA CYS A 47 0.78 9.38 -5.10
C CYS A 47 1.23 9.83 -6.50
N ARG A 48 1.45 11.13 -6.69
CA ARG A 48 1.83 11.73 -7.99
C ARG A 48 3.13 12.53 -7.94
N THR A 49 3.63 12.80 -6.73
CA THR A 49 4.85 13.59 -6.53
C THR A 49 5.83 12.81 -5.67
N ASP A 50 7.12 13.02 -5.89
CA ASP A 50 8.19 12.36 -5.12
C ASP A 50 8.06 12.62 -3.62
N LEU A 51 7.58 13.80 -3.24
CA LEU A 51 7.28 14.14 -1.85
C LEU A 51 6.19 13.24 -1.26
N GLU A 52 5.09 13.03 -1.98
CA GLU A 52 4.01 12.16 -1.53
C GLU A 52 4.48 10.70 -1.40
N VAL A 53 5.22 10.20 -2.39
CA VAL A 53 5.80 8.86 -2.38
C VAL A 53 6.74 8.69 -1.18
N THR A 54 7.65 9.64 -0.98
CA THR A 54 8.63 9.60 0.12
C THR A 54 7.96 9.68 1.49
N LEU A 55 6.98 10.58 1.66
CA LEU A 55 6.23 10.70 2.91
C LEU A 55 5.45 9.42 3.19
N PHE A 56 4.83 8.82 2.17
CA PHE A 56 4.07 7.60 2.36
C PHE A 56 4.97 6.42 2.76
N ALA A 57 6.11 6.24 2.06
CA ALA A 57 7.08 5.21 2.42
C ALA A 57 7.62 5.39 3.86
N SER A 58 7.91 6.63 4.23
CA SER A 58 8.38 6.96 5.58
C SER A 58 7.33 6.68 6.64
N SER A 59 6.07 7.02 6.37
CA SER A 59 4.92 6.77 7.27
C SER A 59 4.60 5.28 7.43
N ILE A 60 4.73 4.48 6.38
CA ILE A 60 4.62 3.02 6.48
C ILE A 60 5.76 2.49 7.36
N THR A 61 7.00 2.91 7.10
CA THR A 61 8.19 2.37 7.78
C THR A 61 8.27 2.77 9.25
N ILE A 62 7.75 3.94 9.64
CA ILE A 62 7.70 4.36 11.06
C ILE A 62 6.59 3.64 11.83
N THR A 63 5.60 3.08 11.15
CA THR A 63 4.48 2.37 11.78
C THR A 63 4.93 0.94 12.15
N PRO A 64 4.94 0.57 13.44
CA PRO A 64 5.39 -0.75 13.85
C PRO A 64 4.52 -1.85 13.24
N GLY A 65 5.16 -2.85 12.64
CA GLY A 65 4.46 -3.96 11.98
C GLY A 65 4.42 -3.88 10.46
N THR A 66 4.89 -2.78 9.86
CA THR A 66 4.99 -2.60 8.41
C THR A 66 6.36 -2.13 7.94
N LEU A 67 6.76 -2.47 6.72
CA LEU A 67 8.01 -2.04 6.09
C LEU A 67 7.86 -1.96 4.56
N VAL A 68 8.29 -0.87 3.93
CA VAL A 68 8.44 -0.85 2.47
C VAL A 68 9.71 -1.62 2.09
N THR A 69 9.58 -2.75 1.40
CA THR A 69 10.70 -3.62 1.04
C THR A 69 11.26 -3.31 -0.35
N ALA A 70 10.40 -2.91 -1.28
CA ALA A 70 10.79 -2.52 -2.62
C ALA A 70 9.82 -1.48 -3.19
N ILE A 71 10.32 -0.72 -4.17
CA ILE A 71 9.55 0.26 -4.93
C ILE A 71 9.78 -0.04 -6.41
N ALA A 72 8.72 -0.40 -7.12
CA ALA A 72 8.73 -0.41 -8.57
C ALA A 72 8.41 0.99 -9.07
N ALA A 73 9.29 1.54 -9.92
CA ALA A 73 9.07 2.84 -10.52
C ALA A 73 7.87 2.79 -11.49
N GLY A 74 7.03 3.82 -11.45
CA GLY A 74 5.96 3.99 -12.41
C GLY A 74 6.49 4.33 -13.80
N THR A 75 5.67 4.10 -14.81
CA THR A 75 5.91 4.47 -16.21
C THR A 75 4.93 5.57 -16.64
N ALA A 76 4.92 5.93 -17.92
CA ALA A 76 3.91 6.86 -18.46
C ALA A 76 2.47 6.31 -18.36
N THR A 77 2.31 4.99 -18.24
CA THR A 77 1.00 4.30 -18.26
C THR A 77 0.70 3.57 -16.96
N THR A 78 1.69 3.37 -16.08
CA THR A 78 1.56 2.58 -14.86
C THR A 78 2.02 3.40 -13.66
N PRO A 79 1.25 3.44 -12.55
CA PRO A 79 1.69 4.11 -11.34
C PRO A 79 2.88 3.38 -10.70
N PRO A 80 3.69 4.05 -9.85
CA PRO A 80 4.65 3.37 -9.01
C PRO A 80 3.93 2.41 -8.05
N VAL A 81 4.59 1.31 -7.71
CA VAL A 81 4.04 0.26 -6.82
C VAL A 81 4.99 0.07 -5.63
N PHE A 82 4.43 0.01 -4.43
CA PHE A 82 5.17 -0.40 -3.24
C PHE A 82 4.94 -1.87 -2.95
N PHE A 83 6.02 -2.56 -2.59
CA PHE A 83 5.94 -3.87 -1.96
C PHE A 83 6.07 -3.65 -0.46
N VAL A 84 5.01 -3.92 0.28
CA VAL A 84 4.96 -3.67 1.71
C VAL A 84 4.93 -4.99 2.46
N HIS A 85 5.89 -5.17 3.35
CA HIS A 85 5.90 -6.28 4.28
C HIS A 85 5.06 -5.94 5.51
N CYS A 86 4.05 -6.76 5.80
CA CYS A 86 3.15 -6.60 6.94
C CYS A 86 3.29 -7.80 7.88
N LEU A 87 3.30 -7.58 9.20
CA LEU A 87 3.55 -8.62 10.20
C LEU A 87 2.30 -9.10 10.95
N PHE A 88 1.32 -8.23 11.18
CA PHE A 88 0.25 -8.47 12.16
C PHE A 88 -1.17 -8.41 11.59
N GLU A 89 -1.31 -8.26 10.26
CA GLU A 89 -2.62 -8.23 9.61
C GLU A 89 -3.16 -9.65 9.40
N ASP A 90 -4.49 -9.78 9.49
CA ASP A 90 -5.18 -11.08 9.37
C ASP A 90 -5.34 -11.54 7.92
N SER A 91 -5.39 -10.59 6.97
CA SER A 91 -5.55 -10.85 5.53
C SER A 91 -4.84 -9.80 4.67
N GLU A 92 -4.66 -10.11 3.39
CA GLU A 92 -4.13 -9.17 2.39
C GLU A 92 -5.09 -7.98 2.21
N GLU A 93 -6.39 -8.24 2.22
CA GLU A 93 -7.43 -7.21 2.10
C GLU A 93 -7.39 -6.21 3.26
N ASP A 94 -7.20 -6.69 4.49
CA ASP A 94 -7.07 -5.83 5.68
C ASP A 94 -5.81 -4.95 5.61
N ALA A 95 -4.68 -5.55 5.20
CA ALA A 95 -3.43 -4.84 4.99
C ALA A 95 -3.58 -3.73 3.94
N LEU A 96 -4.16 -4.05 2.78
CA LEU A 96 -4.41 -3.08 1.72
C LEU A 96 -5.37 -1.98 2.18
N ALA A 97 -6.45 -2.32 2.88
CA ALA A 97 -7.40 -1.34 3.39
C ALA A 97 -6.73 -0.32 4.33
N GLY A 98 -5.89 -0.79 5.26
CA GLY A 98 -5.12 0.06 6.16
C GLY A 98 -4.14 0.98 5.43
N LEU A 99 -3.41 0.44 4.45
CA LEU A 99 -2.45 1.19 3.65
C LEU A 99 -3.14 2.25 2.79
N TYR A 100 -4.28 1.94 2.19
CA TYR A 100 -5.05 2.91 1.40
C TYR A 100 -5.79 3.96 2.23
N ASP A 101 -6.19 3.66 3.47
CA ASP A 101 -6.67 4.69 4.42
C ASP A 101 -5.54 5.66 4.77
N MET A 102 -4.36 5.14 5.11
CA MET A 102 -3.17 5.95 5.40
C MET A 102 -2.80 6.85 4.20
N GLU A 103 -2.77 6.28 2.99
CA GLU A 103 -2.49 7.04 1.77
C GLU A 103 -3.55 8.14 1.55
N SER A 104 -4.83 7.83 1.78
CA SER A 104 -5.92 8.81 1.62
C SER A 104 -5.77 9.99 2.57
N ARG A 105 -5.38 9.74 3.82
CA ARG A 105 -5.12 10.80 4.80
C ARG A 105 -3.89 11.63 4.44
N LEU A 106 -2.82 10.98 3.97
CA LEU A 106 -1.62 11.66 3.49
C LEU A 106 -1.95 12.57 2.29
N LEU A 107 -2.70 12.07 1.32
CA LEU A 107 -3.10 12.85 0.15
C LEU A 107 -4.06 13.98 0.52
N ALA A 108 -4.93 13.78 1.51
CA ALA A 108 -5.74 14.87 2.04
C ALA A 108 -4.90 15.96 2.71
N MET A 109 -3.79 15.59 3.36
CA MET A 109 -2.81 16.53 3.91
C MET A 109 -2.02 17.27 2.82
N THR A 110 -1.49 16.57 1.80
CA THR A 110 -0.64 17.17 0.76
C THR A 110 -1.43 17.91 -0.32
N ARG A 111 -2.67 17.49 -0.61
CA ARG A 111 -3.51 18.05 -1.68
C ARG A 111 -4.69 18.87 -1.14
N GLY A 112 -5.06 18.70 0.12
CA GLY A 112 -6.24 19.33 0.73
C GLY A 112 -7.56 18.61 0.42
N ARG A 113 -7.51 17.44 -0.23
CA ARG A 113 -8.66 16.56 -0.54
C ARG A 113 -8.22 15.11 -0.62
N ALA A 114 -9.13 14.19 -0.32
CA ALA A 114 -8.92 12.76 -0.57
C ALA A 114 -8.79 12.47 -2.09
N PRO A 115 -8.10 11.38 -2.47
CA PRO A 115 -8.01 10.93 -3.86
C PRO A 115 -9.41 10.66 -4.45
N GLN A 116 -9.57 10.92 -5.75
CA GLN A 116 -10.81 10.65 -6.51
C GLN A 116 -10.82 9.27 -7.18
N SER A 117 -9.64 8.68 -7.40
CA SER A 117 -9.50 7.33 -7.93
C SER A 117 -9.61 6.31 -6.79
N SER A 118 -10.42 5.27 -7.01
CA SER A 118 -10.53 4.16 -6.06
C SER A 118 -9.25 3.32 -6.11
N ALA A 119 -8.94 2.63 -5.01
CA ALA A 119 -7.80 1.72 -4.95
C ALA A 119 -7.95 0.54 -5.94
N SER A 120 -9.18 0.10 -6.18
CA SER A 120 -9.52 -0.93 -7.17
C SER A 120 -9.18 -0.51 -8.60
N ASP A 121 -9.34 0.77 -8.95
CA ASP A 121 -9.01 1.25 -10.30
C ASP A 121 -7.51 1.14 -10.59
N VAL A 122 -6.66 1.22 -9.56
CA VAL A 122 -5.20 1.19 -9.70
C VAL A 122 -4.69 -0.25 -9.76
N ALA A 123 -5.26 -1.13 -8.93
CA ALA A 123 -5.00 -2.56 -8.94
C ALA A 123 -5.52 -3.25 -10.21
N GLU A 124 -6.67 -2.83 -10.75
CA GLU A 124 -7.19 -3.35 -12.03
C GLU A 124 -6.28 -2.98 -13.21
N VAL A 125 -5.75 -1.76 -13.24
CA VAL A 125 -4.77 -1.35 -14.23
C VAL A 125 -3.51 -2.20 -14.13
N GLU A 126 -2.97 -2.43 -12.93
CA GLU A 126 -1.80 -3.30 -12.76
C GLU A 126 -2.08 -4.75 -13.16
N ALA A 127 -3.19 -5.34 -12.70
CA ALA A 127 -3.56 -6.72 -13.02
C ALA A 127 -3.75 -6.94 -14.53
N ALA A 128 -4.16 -5.91 -15.27
CA ALA A 128 -4.23 -5.94 -16.74
C ALA A 128 -2.86 -5.93 -17.42
N TRP A 129 -1.79 -5.51 -16.72
CA TRP A 129 -0.42 -5.42 -17.23
C TRP A 129 0.51 -6.56 -16.79
N VAL A 130 0.21 -7.28 -15.71
CA VAL A 130 1.01 -8.44 -15.26
C VAL A 130 1.16 -9.42 -16.44
N ASP A 131 2.41 -9.62 -16.87
CA ASP A 131 2.81 -10.34 -18.08
C ASP A 131 2.02 -11.65 -18.27
N PRO A 132 1.18 -11.79 -19.32
CA PRO A 132 0.38 -13.00 -19.57
C PRO A 132 1.22 -14.24 -19.93
N GLY A 133 2.55 -14.15 -19.81
CA GLY A 133 3.51 -15.17 -20.21
C GLY A 133 4.01 -14.91 -21.63
N PRO A 134 4.97 -15.72 -22.11
CA PRO A 134 5.58 -15.52 -23.42
C PRO A 134 4.49 -15.40 -24.49
N HIS A 135 4.52 -14.28 -25.22
CA HIS A 135 3.65 -14.01 -26.36
C HIS A 135 3.62 -15.24 -27.26
N ASN A 136 2.54 -16.01 -27.19
CA ASN A 136 2.35 -17.17 -28.04
C ASN A 136 1.53 -16.74 -29.26
N PRO A 137 2.17 -16.36 -30.38
CA PRO A 137 1.46 -15.91 -31.58
C PRO A 137 0.50 -16.97 -32.12
N SER A 138 0.73 -18.27 -31.82
CA SER A 138 -0.16 -19.34 -32.28
C SER A 138 -1.51 -19.35 -31.56
N ALA A 139 -1.58 -18.88 -30.31
CA ALA A 139 -2.83 -18.80 -29.54
C ALA A 139 -3.71 -17.61 -29.98
N GLU A 140 -3.08 -16.52 -30.44
CA GLU A 140 -3.80 -15.38 -31.03
C GLU A 140 -4.35 -15.69 -32.43
N GLU A 141 -3.63 -16.46 -33.24
CA GLU A 141 -4.12 -16.91 -34.55
C GLU A 141 -5.32 -17.87 -34.43
N GLU A 142 -5.34 -18.75 -33.42
CA GLU A 142 -6.51 -19.60 -33.15
C GLU A 142 -7.72 -18.81 -32.65
N ARG A 143 -7.52 -17.76 -31.84
CA ARG A 143 -8.60 -16.87 -31.39
C ARG A 143 -9.17 -16.02 -32.51
N ARG A 144 -8.35 -15.58 -33.49
CA ARG A 144 -8.81 -14.86 -34.69
C ARG A 144 -9.56 -15.73 -35.70
N ARG A 145 -9.42 -17.06 -35.58
CA ARG A 145 -10.08 -18.05 -36.45
C ARG A 145 -11.40 -18.59 -35.87
N ARG A 146 -11.75 -18.23 -34.63
CA ARG A 146 -13.05 -18.49 -34.01
C ARG A 146 -13.93 -17.25 -34.06
#